data_AF-A0A0A0QSZ3-F1
#
_entry.id   AF-A0A0A0QSZ3-F1
#
_cell.length_a   1.000
_cell.length_b   1.000
_cell.length_c   1.000
_cell.angle_alpha   90.00
_cell.angle_beta   90.00
_cell.angle_gamma   90.00
#
_symmetry.space_group_name_H-M   'P 1'
#
loop_
_entity.id
_entity.type
_entity.pdbx_description
1 polymer ?
#
loop_
_entity_poly.entity_id
_entity_poly.type
_entity_poly.pdbx_seq_one_letter_code
_entity_poly.pdbx_strand_id
1 'polypeptide(L)'
;CCDSDLCNTGDLQVPAVDENPNGYKCEDCFSNQSADYCTPGREVQCTGEHNTCVRFTGTGSRPGEPVLQYIIRGCGSQDYCKYFHLVRTQVYSYDLQCSPAKTL
;
A
#
# COMPACT_ATOMS: atom_id res chain seq x y z
N CYS A 1 5.72 9.32 11.40
CA CYS A 1 5.01 9.42 12.69
C CYS A 1 6.06 9.70 13.76
N CYS A 2 5.80 10.62 14.67
CA CYS A 2 6.73 11.00 15.74
C CYS A 2 5.94 11.18 17.04
N ASP A 3 6.57 10.91 18.18
CA ASP A 3 5.92 10.81 19.49
C ASP A 3 6.30 11.94 20.47
N SER A 4 7.07 12.94 19.99
CA SER A 4 7.44 14.10 20.77
C SER A 4 6.51 15.28 20.53
N ASP A 5 6.42 16.17 21.52
CA ASP A 5 5.64 17.40 21.40
C ASP A 5 6.10 18.23 20.20
N LEU A 6 5.14 18.70 19.41
CA LEU A 6 5.40 19.58 18.26
C LEU A 6 6.34 18.96 17.20
N CYS A 7 6.49 17.64 17.14
CA CYS A 7 7.44 16.95 16.27
C CYS A 7 7.17 17.10 14.76
N ASN A 8 5.93 17.44 14.40
CA ASN A 8 5.48 17.73 13.05
C ASN A 8 5.18 19.23 12.84
N THR A 9 5.78 20.11 13.65
CA THR A 9 5.70 21.56 13.43
C THR A 9 6.59 22.02 12.28
N GLY A 10 6.22 23.15 11.68
CA GLY A 10 6.87 23.70 10.49
C GLY A 10 5.93 23.70 9.28
N ASP A 11 6.42 24.21 8.16
CA ASP A 11 5.68 24.19 6.91
C ASP A 11 5.47 22.74 6.44
N LEU A 12 4.28 22.47 5.90
CA LEU A 12 3.96 21.17 5.34
C LEU A 12 4.89 20.85 4.16
N GLN A 13 5.87 19.99 4.41
CA GLN A 13 6.74 19.43 3.40
C GLN A 13 6.07 18.15 2.87
N VAL A 14 5.46 18.23 1.68
CA VAL A 14 5.06 17.02 0.94
C VAL A 14 6.20 16.67 -0.01
N PRO A 15 7.02 15.65 0.30
CA PRO A 15 8.08 15.25 -0.63
C PRO A 15 7.45 14.83 -1.97
N ALA A 16 8.12 15.19 -3.07
CA ALA A 16 7.74 14.70 -4.38
C ALA A 16 7.81 13.17 -4.39
N VAL A 17 6.88 12.53 -5.10
CA VAL A 17 6.92 11.07 -5.29
C VAL A 17 8.18 10.73 -6.08
N ASP A 18 9.00 9.84 -5.54
CA ASP A 18 10.12 9.28 -6.28
C ASP A 18 9.61 8.20 -7.24
N GLU A 19 9.53 8.56 -8.52
CA GLU A 19 9.11 7.67 -9.60
C GLU A 19 10.29 6.92 -10.24
N ASN A 20 11.52 7.10 -9.76
CA ASN A 20 12.68 6.40 -10.32
C ASN A 20 12.59 4.89 -10.02
N PRO A 21 12.65 4.01 -11.03
CA PRO A 21 12.67 2.58 -10.82
C PRO A 21 13.89 2.15 -9.98
N ASN A 22 13.67 1.29 -9.00
CA ASN A 22 14.69 0.90 -8.02
C ASN A 22 15.28 -0.50 -8.26
N GLY A 23 14.96 -1.14 -9.38
CA GLY A 23 15.46 -2.48 -9.72
C GLY A 23 14.63 -3.63 -9.15
N TYR A 24 13.53 -3.36 -8.46
CA TYR A 24 12.61 -4.38 -7.94
C TYR A 24 11.28 -4.42 -8.70
N LYS A 25 10.57 -5.53 -8.56
CA LYS A 25 9.22 -5.71 -9.09
C LYS A 25 8.32 -6.55 -8.18
N CYS A 26 7.02 -6.26 -8.29
CA CYS A 26 5.95 -6.95 -7.58
C CYS A 26 4.75 -7.18 -8.50
N GLU A 27 3.87 -8.11 -8.12
CA GLU A 27 2.52 -8.14 -8.70
C GLU A 27 1.76 -6.88 -8.29
N ASP A 28 1.07 -6.27 -9.24
CA ASP A 28 0.26 -5.08 -9.05
C ASP A 28 -1.19 -5.36 -9.42
N CYS A 29 -2.09 -4.92 -8.54
CA CYS A 29 -3.51 -4.98 -8.77
C CYS A 29 -4.28 -4.18 -7.70
N PHE A 30 -5.37 -3.53 -8.09
CA PHE A 30 -6.35 -2.95 -7.19
C PHE A 30 -7.78 -3.31 -7.61
N SER A 31 -8.60 -3.75 -6.66
CA SER A 31 -10.05 -3.95 -6.84
C SER A 31 -10.80 -3.58 -5.55
N ASN A 32 -11.96 -2.93 -5.70
CA ASN A 32 -12.91 -2.61 -4.62
C ASN A 32 -14.29 -3.24 -4.83
N GLN A 33 -14.40 -4.22 -5.74
CA GLN A 33 -15.67 -4.86 -6.12
C GLN A 33 -15.66 -6.37 -5.81
N SER A 34 -14.83 -7.14 -6.52
CA SER A 34 -14.61 -8.57 -6.27
C SER A 34 -13.16 -8.97 -6.53
N ALA A 35 -12.79 -10.17 -6.07
CA ALA A 35 -11.49 -10.79 -6.33
C ALA A 35 -11.21 -11.10 -7.79
N ASP A 36 -12.26 -11.26 -8.60
CA ASP A 36 -12.14 -11.64 -10.00
C ASP A 36 -11.57 -10.52 -10.87
N TYR A 37 -11.74 -9.26 -10.43
CA TYR A 37 -11.14 -8.09 -11.08
C TYR A 37 -9.66 -7.92 -10.75
N CYS A 38 -9.12 -8.77 -9.88
CA CYS A 38 -7.73 -8.74 -9.48
C CYS A 38 -6.95 -9.93 -10.02
N THR A 39 -6.76 -9.93 -11.34
CA THR A 39 -6.09 -11.02 -12.05
C THR A 39 -4.61 -11.08 -11.67
N PRO A 40 -4.12 -12.22 -11.15
CA PRO A 40 -2.69 -12.43 -10.93
C PRO A 40 -1.92 -12.31 -12.25
N GLY A 41 -0.82 -11.56 -12.29
CA GLY A 41 0.13 -11.61 -13.40
C GLY A 41 0.60 -10.27 -13.98
N ARG A 42 -0.04 -9.15 -13.64
CA ARG A 42 0.53 -7.83 -13.96
C ARG A 42 1.66 -7.54 -12.98
N GLU A 43 2.90 -7.49 -13.47
CA GLU A 43 4.04 -7.03 -12.68
C GLU A 43 4.26 -5.52 -12.89
N VAL A 44 4.68 -4.81 -11.84
CA VAL A 44 5.07 -3.40 -11.88
C VAL A 44 6.50 -3.25 -11.37
N GLN A 45 7.25 -2.29 -11.92
CA GLN A 45 8.54 -1.89 -11.38
C GLN A 45 8.31 -1.03 -10.13
N CYS A 46 8.99 -1.38 -9.05
CA CYS A 46 8.95 -0.57 -7.84
C CYS A 46 9.83 0.67 -8.00
N THR A 47 9.51 1.72 -7.25
CA THR A 47 10.21 3.00 -7.29
C THR A 47 10.65 3.44 -5.91
N GLY A 48 11.63 4.36 -5.86
CA GLY A 48 12.18 4.89 -4.61
C GLY A 48 12.60 3.78 -3.64
N GLU A 49 12.16 3.86 -2.39
CA GLU A 49 12.52 2.91 -1.33
C GLU A 49 11.63 1.66 -1.27
N HIS A 50 10.69 1.48 -2.20
CA HIS A 50 9.74 0.37 -2.17
C HIS A 50 10.38 -0.94 -2.62
N ASN A 51 10.82 -1.76 -1.66
CA ASN A 51 11.49 -3.04 -1.90
C ASN A 51 10.72 -4.26 -1.33
N THR A 52 9.46 -4.06 -0.96
CA THR A 52 8.58 -5.09 -0.39
C THR A 52 7.33 -5.23 -1.24
N CYS A 53 6.93 -6.46 -1.56
CA CYS A 53 5.62 -6.73 -2.16
C CYS A 53 4.56 -6.84 -1.08
N VAL A 54 3.51 -6.06 -1.22
CA VAL A 54 2.35 -6.04 -0.33
C VAL A 54 1.22 -6.75 -1.03
N ARG A 55 0.52 -7.63 -0.29
CA ARG A 55 -0.74 -8.23 -0.70
C ARG A 55 -1.75 -8.09 0.42
N PHE A 56 -2.79 -7.34 0.16
CA PHE A 56 -3.89 -7.09 1.07
C PHE A 56 -5.19 -7.65 0.49
N THR A 57 -6.01 -8.24 1.35
CA THR A 57 -7.40 -8.59 1.05
C THR A 57 -8.23 -8.36 2.29
N GLY A 58 -9.30 -7.58 2.19
CA GLY A 58 -10.11 -7.27 3.35
C GLY A 58 -11.36 -6.48 3.03
N THR A 59 -12.11 -6.14 4.05
CA THR A 59 -13.28 -5.27 3.96
C THR A 59 -13.00 -3.93 4.63
N GLY A 60 -13.57 -2.87 4.06
CA GLY A 60 -13.44 -1.54 4.63
C GLY A 60 -14.45 -0.57 4.05
N SER A 61 -14.52 0.61 4.63
CA SER A 61 -15.34 1.71 4.09
C SER A 61 -14.64 3.03 4.27
N ARG A 62 -14.88 3.94 3.35
CA ARG A 62 -14.58 5.36 3.54
C ARG A 62 -15.76 6.05 4.25
N PRO A 63 -15.55 7.18 4.93
CA PRO A 63 -16.64 7.92 5.55
C PRO A 63 -17.75 8.27 4.54
N GLY A 64 -18.98 7.83 4.80
CA GLY A 64 -20.14 8.07 3.93
C GLY A 64 -20.31 7.06 2.78
N GLU A 65 -19.43 6.07 2.65
CA GLU A 65 -19.50 5.02 1.61
C GLU A 65 -19.90 3.67 2.20
N PRO A 66 -20.50 2.77 1.40
CA PRO A 66 -20.78 1.40 1.84
C PRO A 66 -19.49 0.62 2.13
N VAL A 67 -19.62 -0.48 2.88
CA VAL A 67 -18.51 -1.43 3.07
C VAL A 67 -18.25 -2.17 1.76
N LEU A 68 -17.00 -2.16 1.33
CA LEU A 68 -16.52 -2.81 0.11
C LEU A 68 -15.46 -3.86 0.44
N GLN A 69 -15.33 -4.84 -0.45
CA GLN A 69 -14.20 -5.77 -0.44
C GLN A 69 -13.05 -5.14 -1.25
N TYR A 70 -11.89 -5.02 -0.62
CA TYR A 70 -10.67 -4.49 -1.20
C TYR A 70 -9.64 -5.58 -1.38
N ILE A 71 -9.01 -5.61 -2.56
CA ILE A 71 -7.84 -6.41 -2.85
C ILE A 71 -6.79 -5.49 -3.45
N ILE A 72 -5.60 -5.52 -2.86
CA ILE A 72 -4.50 -4.65 -3.23
C ILE A 72 -3.24 -5.51 -3.31
N ARG A 73 -2.53 -5.42 -4.42
CA ARG A 73 -1.18 -5.95 -4.60
C ARG A 73 -0.32 -4.83 -5.15
N GLY A 74 0.92 -4.72 -4.68
CA GLY A 74 1.83 -3.73 -5.22
C GLY A 74 3.13 -3.62 -4.42
N CYS A 75 3.93 -2.63 -4.77
CA CYS A 75 5.14 -2.29 -4.06
C CYS A 75 4.83 -1.44 -2.82
N GLY A 76 5.53 -1.68 -1.73
CA GLY A 76 5.49 -0.88 -0.52
C GLY A 76 6.86 -0.86 0.17
N SER A 77 6.99 0.00 1.19
CA SER A 77 8.14 -0.02 2.09
C SER A 77 7.99 -1.10 3.16
N GLN A 78 9.10 -1.49 3.78
CA GLN A 78 9.07 -2.40 4.91
C GLN A 78 8.26 -1.83 6.10
N ASP A 79 8.32 -0.51 6.30
CA ASP A 79 7.55 0.18 7.34
C ASP A 79 6.04 0.11 7.12
N TYR A 80 5.59 0.17 5.85
CA TYR A 80 4.18 0.01 5.53
C TYR A 80 3.64 -1.34 6.00
N CYS A 81 4.43 -2.40 5.90
CA CYS A 81 4.04 -3.72 6.38
C CYS A 81 3.97 -3.81 7.91
N LYS A 82 4.78 -3.03 8.62
CA LYS A 82 4.80 -2.99 10.09
C LYS A 82 3.68 -2.12 10.67
N TYR A 83 3.39 -1.00 10.02
CA TYR A 83 2.42 0.00 10.47
C TYR A 83 1.35 0.24 9.40
N PHE A 84 0.77 -0.87 8.93
CA PHE A 84 -0.20 -0.88 7.85
C PHE A 84 -1.35 0.10 8.09
N HIS A 85 -1.63 0.91 7.07
CA HIS A 85 -2.77 1.81 7.05
C HIS A 85 -3.27 1.97 5.62
N LEU A 86 -4.58 1.81 5.41
CA LEU A 86 -5.21 2.22 4.15
C LEU A 86 -5.66 3.68 4.26
N VAL A 87 -5.17 4.50 3.34
CA VAL A 87 -5.46 5.94 3.31
C VAL A 87 -6.98 6.16 3.26
N ARG A 88 -7.49 6.86 4.28
CA ARG A 88 -8.92 7.24 4.43
C ARG A 88 -9.91 6.07 4.52
N THR A 89 -9.44 4.85 4.71
CA THR A 89 -10.31 3.67 4.77
C THR A 89 -10.25 3.06 6.16
N GLN A 90 -11.40 2.92 6.80
CA GLN A 90 -11.52 2.10 7.99
C GLN A 90 -11.58 0.63 7.55
N VAL A 91 -10.61 -0.16 7.96
CA VAL A 91 -10.52 -1.59 7.67
C VAL A 91 -11.16 -2.37 8.82
N TYR A 92 -12.02 -3.34 8.49
CA TYR A 92 -12.74 -4.15 9.49
C TYR A 92 -12.14 -5.55 9.65
N SER A 93 -12.01 -6.28 8.55
CA SER A 93 -11.40 -7.60 8.50
C SER A 93 -10.39 -7.64 7.36
N TYR A 94 -9.20 -8.14 7.60
CA TYR A 94 -8.18 -8.21 6.55
C TYR A 94 -7.14 -9.30 6.77
N ASP A 95 -6.58 -9.73 5.65
CA ASP A 95 -5.31 -10.45 5.54
C ASP A 95 -4.31 -9.51 4.87
N LEU A 96 -3.15 -9.33 5.52
CA LEU A 96 -2.03 -8.56 4.99
C LEU A 96 -0.81 -9.48 4.95
N GLN A 97 -0.29 -9.69 3.75
CA GLN A 97 0.92 -10.43 3.50
C GLN A 97 1.96 -9.50 2.92
N CYS A 98 3.18 -9.62 3.43
CA CYS A 98 4.33 -8.90 2.90
C CYS A 98 5.47 -9.88 2.63
N SER A 99 6.11 -9.72 1.49
CA SER A 99 7.28 -10.51 1.10
C SER A 99 8.33 -9.62 0.45
N PRO A 100 9.62 -9.99 0.50
CA PRO A 100 10.65 -9.28 -0.25
C PRO A 100 10.28 -9.16 -1.73
N ALA A 101 10.54 -7.99 -2.33
CA ALA A 101 10.32 -7.81 -3.76
C ALA A 101 11.34 -8.60 -4.58
N LYS A 102 10.92 -9.00 -5.79
CA LYS A 102 11.82 -9.70 -6.72
C LYS A 102 12.72 -8.67 -7.38
N THR A 103 13.99 -8.99 -7.58
CA THR A 103 14.85 -8.20 -8.46
C THR A 103 14.36 -8.34 -9.91
N LEU A 104 14.53 -7.29 -10.71
CA LEU A 104 14.30 -7.33 -12.15
C LEU A 104 15.20 -8.34 -12.87
#